data_AF-A0A9N8VY61-F1
#
_entry.id   AF-A0A9N8VY61-F1
#
_cell.length_a   1.000
_cell.length_b   1.000
_cell.length_c   1.000
_cell.angle_alpha   90.00
_cell.angle_beta   90.00
_cell.angle_gamma   90.00
#
_symmetry.space_group_name_H-M   'P 1'
#
loop_
_entity.id
_entity.type
_entity.pdbx_description
1 polymer ?
#
loop_
_entity_poly.entity_id
_entity_poly.type
_entity_poly.pdbx_seq_one_letter_code
_entity_poly.pdbx_strand_id
1 'polypeptide(L)'
;MLCLDFPAWLDGLGLKVLTPKFQDKNWETIIETNMDGLKEFDITCREIRKRLAIHFDIVKRALAISRGEQVPPLEKKDPKLISQAKKAFKENSEGPEEIDYEMMNDNSYFLHSITNGLGRFAPLFEDKNWKEIINMKTGDLKRISITDGLVIAKMMKGFKYHYFRAKENNII
;
A
#
# COMPACT_ATOMS: atom_id res chain seq x y z
N MET A 1 8.59 16.05 10.53
CA MET A 1 8.66 15.27 11.78
C MET A 1 9.33 13.95 11.41
N LEU A 2 10.59 13.74 11.83
CA LEU A 2 11.29 12.46 11.64
C LEU A 2 10.61 11.38 12.51
N CYS A 3 10.70 10.10 12.12
CA CYS A 3 9.99 8.91 12.63
C CYS A 3 10.12 8.57 14.14
N LEU A 4 10.33 9.55 15.02
CA LEU A 4 10.39 9.40 16.48
C LEU A 4 9.11 8.79 17.05
N ASP A 5 7.96 9.07 16.43
CA ASP A 5 6.69 8.39 16.69
C ASP A 5 6.32 7.54 15.45
N PHE A 6 6.84 6.31 15.41
CA PHE A 6 6.63 5.38 14.30
C PHE A 6 5.15 5.01 14.10
N PRO A 7 4.33 4.77 15.16
CA PRO A 7 2.88 4.66 15.03
C PRO A 7 2.21 5.87 14.37
N ALA A 8 2.49 7.10 14.83
CA ALA A 8 1.90 8.30 14.23
C ALA A 8 2.35 8.50 12.78
N TRP A 9 3.59 8.11 12.46
CA TRP A 9 4.09 8.13 11.09
C TRP A 9 3.32 7.16 10.19
N LEU A 10 3.07 5.92 10.63
CA LEU A 10 2.24 4.96 9.90
C LEU A 10 0.80 5.45 9.70
N ASP A 11 0.23 6.11 10.72
CA ASP A 11 -1.10 6.73 10.62
C ASP A 11 -1.13 7.81 9.53
N GLY A 12 -0.10 8.67 9.48
CA GLY A 12 0.07 9.64 8.40
C GLY A 12 0.22 9.03 7.00
N LEU A 13 0.60 7.75 6.91
CA LEU A 13 0.62 6.99 5.66
C LEU A 13 -0.71 6.30 5.34
N GLY A 14 -1.69 6.38 6.24
CA GLY A 14 -2.94 5.65 6.15
C GLY A 14 -2.76 4.14 6.36
N LEU A 15 -1.76 3.76 7.16
CA LEU A 15 -1.35 2.38 7.43
C LEU A 15 -1.30 2.09 8.94
N LYS A 16 -2.07 2.81 9.74
CA LYS A 16 -2.12 2.66 11.22
C LYS A 16 -2.35 1.22 11.67
N VAL A 17 -3.16 0.46 10.93
CA VAL A 17 -3.44 -0.95 11.23
C VAL A 17 -2.18 -1.84 11.27
N LEU A 18 -1.07 -1.40 10.69
CA LEU A 18 0.20 -2.12 10.72
C LEU A 18 1.02 -1.88 11.99
N THR A 19 0.65 -0.92 12.84
CA THR A 19 1.41 -0.60 14.07
C THR A 19 1.78 -1.83 14.91
N PRO A 20 0.86 -2.80 15.17
CA PRO A 20 1.20 -3.99 15.97
C PRO A 20 2.31 -4.85 15.35
N LYS A 21 2.45 -4.86 14.02
CA LYS A 21 3.49 -5.64 13.31
C LYS A 21 4.91 -5.10 13.58
N PHE A 22 5.03 -3.91 14.16
CA PHE A 22 6.30 -3.23 14.41
C PHE A 22 6.54 -2.88 15.89
N GLN A 23 5.62 -3.25 16.80
CA GLN A 23 5.62 -2.76 18.19
C GLN A 23 6.91 -3.04 18.99
N ASP A 24 7.60 -4.14 18.69
CA ASP A 24 8.83 -4.56 19.37
C ASP A 24 10.09 -4.34 18.51
N LYS A 25 9.98 -3.50 17.47
CA LYS A 25 11.03 -3.31 16.47
C LYS A 25 11.60 -1.91 16.57
N ASN A 26 12.92 -1.84 16.49
CA ASN A 26 13.64 -0.58 16.40
C ASN A 26 13.34 0.06 15.02
N TRP A 27 12.84 1.30 15.02
CA TRP A 27 12.39 1.97 13.79
C TRP A 27 13.54 2.24 12.82
N GLU A 28 14.76 2.50 13.31
CA GLU A 28 15.94 2.63 12.45
C GLU A 28 16.20 1.34 11.68
N THR A 29 15.98 0.17 12.29
CA THR A 29 16.10 -1.13 11.62
C THR A 29 14.97 -1.36 10.61
N ILE A 30 13.74 -0.91 10.93
CA ILE A 30 12.59 -1.06 10.04
C ILE A 30 12.83 -0.32 8.72
N ILE A 31 13.31 0.92 8.76
CA ILE A 31 13.50 1.73 7.54
C ILE A 31 14.63 1.23 6.63
N GLU A 32 15.53 0.39 7.14
CA GLU A 32 16.56 -0.27 6.34
C GLU A 32 16.02 -1.52 5.61
N THR A 33 14.80 -1.97 5.94
CA THR A 33 14.18 -3.13 5.31
C THR A 33 13.75 -2.81 3.88
N ASN A 34 13.99 -3.75 2.96
CA ASN A 34 13.53 -3.66 1.57
C ASN A 34 12.13 -4.27 1.38
N MET A 35 11.59 -4.22 0.15
CA MET A 35 10.27 -4.79 -0.13
C MET A 35 10.14 -6.28 0.21
N ASP A 36 11.20 -7.08 0.14
CA ASP A 36 11.09 -8.52 0.41
C ASP A 36 11.24 -8.83 1.91
N GLY A 37 12.11 -8.10 2.61
CA GLY A 37 12.23 -8.19 4.08
C GLY A 37 10.94 -7.80 4.80
N LEU A 38 10.07 -6.97 4.19
CA LEU A 38 8.75 -6.67 4.75
C LEU A 38 7.84 -7.91 4.89
N LYS A 39 8.12 -9.01 4.17
CA LYS A 39 7.40 -10.28 4.36
C LYS A 39 7.69 -10.90 5.74
N GLU A 40 8.85 -10.64 6.33
CA GLU A 40 9.22 -11.14 7.67
C GLU A 40 8.40 -10.49 8.80
N PHE A 41 7.67 -9.41 8.49
CA PHE A 41 6.73 -8.74 9.39
C PHE A 41 5.27 -9.14 9.10
N ASP A 42 5.03 -10.23 8.37
CA ASP A 42 3.73 -10.68 7.88
C ASP A 42 3.00 -9.66 7.00
N ILE A 43 3.72 -8.73 6.37
CA ILE A 43 3.11 -7.75 5.45
C ILE A 43 3.14 -8.36 4.06
N THR A 44 2.16 -9.21 3.73
CA THR A 44 2.17 -9.97 2.48
C THR A 44 1.84 -9.11 1.26
N CYS A 45 0.90 -8.16 1.42
CA CYS A 45 0.37 -7.34 0.33
C CYS A 45 1.46 -6.49 -0.34
N ARG A 46 1.69 -6.74 -1.62
CA ARG A 46 2.75 -6.09 -2.39
C ARG A 46 2.60 -4.59 -2.50
N GLU A 47 1.39 -4.07 -2.70
CA GLU A 47 1.18 -2.63 -2.84
C GLU A 47 1.46 -1.89 -1.52
N ILE A 48 1.16 -2.53 -0.39
CA ILE A 48 1.51 -2.04 0.94
C ILE A 48 3.03 -2.08 1.14
N ARG A 49 3.68 -3.21 0.86
CA ARG A 49 5.14 -3.33 0.96
C ARG A 49 5.86 -2.30 0.09
N LYS A 50 5.37 -2.10 -1.13
CA LYS A 50 5.90 -1.10 -2.06
C LYS A 50 5.75 0.32 -1.51
N ARG A 51 4.58 0.64 -0.95
CA ARG A 51 4.32 1.94 -0.32
C ARG A 51 5.30 2.18 0.84
N LEU A 52 5.44 1.21 1.75
CA LEU A 52 6.38 1.29 2.86
C LEU A 52 7.82 1.50 2.39
N ALA A 53 8.30 0.69 1.44
CA ALA A 53 9.66 0.82 0.90
C ALA A 53 9.94 2.20 0.28
N ILE A 54 8.99 2.77 -0.47
CA ILE A 54 9.10 4.14 -1.01
C ILE A 54 9.25 5.15 0.13
N HIS A 55 8.43 5.02 1.18
CA HIS A 55 8.44 5.94 2.30
C HIS A 55 9.69 5.76 3.18
N PHE A 56 10.22 4.55 3.33
CA PHE A 56 11.50 4.29 3.98
C PHE A 56 12.66 4.97 3.24
N ASP A 57 12.71 4.88 1.90
CA ASP A 57 13.73 5.56 1.11
C ASP A 57 13.66 7.09 1.26
N ILE A 58 12.45 7.66 1.39
CA ILE A 58 12.26 9.09 1.68
C ILE A 58 12.85 9.44 3.05
N VAL A 59 12.57 8.63 4.08
CA VAL A 59 13.07 8.85 5.44
C VAL A 59 14.60 8.74 5.50
N LYS A 60 15.18 7.69 4.89
CA LYS A 60 16.65 7.50 4.82
C LYS A 60 17.34 8.68 4.15
N ARG A 61 16.79 9.16 3.03
CA ARG A 61 17.31 10.35 2.34
C ARG A 61 17.21 11.60 3.21
N ALA A 62 16.10 11.81 3.90
CA ALA A 62 15.93 12.94 4.81
C ALA A 62 16.92 12.90 5.98
N LEU A 63 17.17 11.71 6.54
CA LEU A 63 18.17 11.49 7.60
C LEU A 63 19.59 11.81 7.10
N ALA A 64 20.00 11.30 5.95
CA ALA A 64 21.30 11.59 5.36
C ALA A 64 21.50 13.10 5.14
N ILE A 65 20.50 13.79 4.57
CA ILE A 65 20.53 15.26 4.41
C ILE A 65 20.69 15.96 5.77
N SER A 66 19.95 15.53 6.80
CA SER A 66 20.03 16.13 8.14
C SER A 66 21.39 15.95 8.81
N ARG A 67 22.16 14.92 8.41
CA ARG A 67 23.52 14.65 8.88
C ARG A 67 24.60 15.37 8.05
N GLY A 68 24.21 16.13 7.03
CA GLY A 68 25.15 16.81 6.11
C GLY A 68 25.77 15.88 5.06
N GLU A 69 25.22 14.69 4.85
CA GLU A 69 25.68 13.76 3.83
C GLU A 69 25.21 14.20 2.44
N GLN A 70 26.04 13.98 1.41
CA GLN A 70 25.62 14.20 0.02
C GLN A 70 24.71 13.06 -0.42
N VAL A 71 23.47 13.39 -0.77
CA VAL A 71 22.50 12.41 -1.28
C VAL A 71 22.39 12.53 -2.80
N PRO A 72 22.60 11.45 -3.57
CA PRO A 72 22.49 11.51 -5.02
C PRO A 72 21.06 11.87 -5.44
N PRO A 73 20.88 12.63 -6.53
CA PRO A 73 19.55 12.89 -7.08
C PRO A 73 18.78 11.59 -7.30
N LEU A 74 17.44 11.65 -7.18
CA LEU A 74 16.61 10.53 -7.60
C LEU A 74 16.77 10.37 -9.13
N GLU A 75 17.55 9.38 -9.55
CA GLU A 75 17.69 9.08 -10.97
C GLU A 75 16.33 8.72 -11.56
N LYS A 76 15.97 9.40 -12.65
CA LYS A 76 14.83 8.99 -13.47
C LYS A 76 15.18 7.68 -14.14
N LYS A 77 14.72 6.57 -13.57
CA LYS A 77 14.87 5.24 -14.17
C LYS A 77 14.30 5.24 -15.59
N ASP A 78 15.05 4.68 -16.54
CA ASP A 78 14.61 4.54 -17.94
C ASP A 78 13.25 3.80 -17.99
N PRO A 79 12.20 4.38 -18.61
CA PRO A 79 10.91 3.72 -18.80
C PRO A 79 11.01 2.32 -19.42
N LYS A 80 11.97 2.07 -20.31
CA LYS A 80 12.20 0.76 -20.94
C LYS A 80 12.70 -0.26 -19.92
N LEU A 81 13.67 0.11 -19.09
CA LEU A 81 14.17 -0.74 -18.01
C LEU A 81 13.07 -1.04 -16.98
N ILE A 82 12.23 -0.06 -16.66
CA ILE A 82 11.05 -0.27 -15.79
C ILE A 82 10.08 -1.28 -16.41
N SER A 83 9.83 -1.19 -17.73
CA SER A 83 8.93 -2.09 -18.44
C SER A 83 9.47 -3.53 -18.46
N GLN A 84 10.76 -3.70 -18.77
CA GLN A 84 11.45 -4.99 -18.76
C GLN A 84 11.46 -5.62 -17.37
N ALA A 85 11.80 -4.85 -16.34
CA ALA A 85 11.77 -5.30 -14.95
C ALA A 85 10.36 -5.72 -14.52
N LYS A 86 9.32 -4.97 -14.92
CA LYS A 86 7.92 -5.35 -14.64
C LYS A 86 7.52 -6.64 -15.32
N LYS A 87 7.96 -6.87 -16.56
CA LYS A 87 7.66 -8.08 -17.32
C LYS A 87 8.34 -9.31 -16.69
N ALA A 88 9.65 -9.24 -16.47
CA ALA A 88 10.41 -10.30 -15.82
C ALA A 88 9.88 -10.62 -14.42
N PHE A 89 9.49 -9.60 -13.65
CA PHE A 89 8.88 -9.80 -12.34
C PHE A 89 7.51 -10.47 -12.41
N LYS A 90 6.69 -10.17 -13.43
CA LYS A 90 5.38 -10.80 -13.61
C LYS A 90 5.51 -12.27 -14.04
N GLU A 91 6.55 -12.60 -14.78
CA GLU A 91 6.86 -13.98 -15.19
C GLU A 91 7.40 -14.82 -14.02
N ASN A 92 8.02 -14.17 -13.03
CA ASN A 92 8.56 -14.80 -11.82
C ASN A 92 7.72 -14.54 -10.56
N SER A 93 6.52 -13.96 -10.68
CA SER A 93 5.73 -13.62 -9.50
C SER A 93 5.24 -14.88 -8.82
N GLU A 94 5.49 -14.97 -7.51
CA GLU A 94 4.83 -15.90 -6.61
C GLU A 94 3.31 -15.85 -6.83
N GLY A 95 2.62 -16.96 -6.52
CA GLY A 95 1.18 -17.13 -6.71
C GLY A 95 0.32 -16.03 -6.06
N PRO A 96 -1.01 -16.16 -6.10
CA PRO A 96 -1.89 -15.10 -5.61
C PRO A 96 -1.57 -14.76 -4.15
N GLU A 97 -1.36 -13.46 -3.89
CA GLU A 97 -1.03 -12.96 -2.56
C GLU A 97 -2.08 -13.40 -1.52
N GLU A 98 -1.60 -13.74 -0.32
CA GLU A 98 -2.45 -13.95 0.83
C GLU A 98 -3.07 -12.62 1.26
N ILE A 99 -4.37 -12.63 1.50
CA ILE A 99 -5.14 -11.45 1.87
C ILE A 99 -5.44 -11.50 3.37
N ASP A 100 -4.95 -10.50 4.09
CA ASP A 100 -5.32 -10.26 5.48
C ASP A 100 -6.67 -9.51 5.52
N TYR A 101 -7.75 -10.26 5.73
CA TYR A 101 -9.11 -9.71 5.79
C TYR A 101 -9.38 -8.90 7.07
N GLU A 102 -8.60 -9.10 8.13
CA GLU A 102 -8.74 -8.33 9.36
C GLU A 102 -8.21 -6.91 9.14
N MET A 103 -7.04 -6.78 8.51
CA MET A 103 -6.47 -5.48 8.13
C MET A 103 -7.35 -4.69 7.15
N MET A 104 -8.13 -5.39 6.31
CA MET A 104 -9.06 -4.75 5.38
C MET A 104 -10.21 -4.01 6.05
N ASN A 105 -10.45 -4.19 7.36
CA ASN A 105 -11.42 -3.39 8.10
C ASN A 105 -10.98 -1.92 8.24
N ASP A 106 -9.70 -1.61 8.03
CA ASP A 106 -9.23 -0.25 7.84
C ASP A 106 -9.34 0.13 6.35
N ASN A 107 -10.27 1.04 6.03
CA ASN A 107 -10.55 1.44 4.65
C ASN A 107 -9.34 2.11 3.97
N SER A 108 -8.48 2.79 4.72
CA SER A 108 -7.27 3.40 4.15
C SER A 108 -6.28 2.32 3.74
N TYR A 109 -6.05 1.33 4.61
CA TYR A 109 -5.23 0.16 4.30
C TYR A 109 -5.79 -0.61 3.11
N PHE A 110 -7.07 -0.95 3.13
CA PHE A 110 -7.73 -1.67 2.05
C PHE A 110 -7.59 -0.96 0.69
N LEU A 111 -7.85 0.35 0.63
CA LEU A 111 -7.71 1.07 -0.63
C LEU A 111 -6.23 1.14 -1.07
N HIS A 112 -5.29 1.26 -0.14
CA HIS A 112 -3.87 1.17 -0.45
C HIS A 112 -3.42 -0.22 -0.91
N SER A 113 -4.09 -1.30 -0.49
CA SER A 113 -3.80 -2.66 -0.94
C SER A 113 -4.18 -2.89 -2.41
N ILE A 114 -5.15 -2.13 -2.93
CA ILE A 114 -5.51 -2.16 -4.36
C ILE A 114 -4.42 -1.54 -5.21
N THR A 115 -4.00 -0.31 -4.86
CA THR A 115 -2.86 0.35 -5.48
C THR A 115 -2.40 1.54 -4.65
N ASN A 116 -1.10 1.79 -4.68
CA ASN A 116 -0.51 2.92 -3.96
C ASN A 116 -1.25 4.25 -4.26
N GLY A 117 -1.55 4.98 -3.19
CA GLY A 117 -2.19 6.29 -3.25
C GLY A 117 -3.73 6.31 -3.19
N LEU A 118 -4.43 5.17 -3.32
CA LEU A 118 -5.91 5.19 -3.24
C LEU A 118 -6.48 5.34 -1.83
N GLY A 119 -5.73 5.03 -0.76
CA GLY A 119 -6.17 5.26 0.62
C GLY A 119 -6.54 6.71 0.93
N ARG A 120 -6.08 7.68 0.14
CA ARG A 120 -6.53 9.09 0.23
C ARG A 120 -8.05 9.26 0.03
N PHE A 121 -8.72 8.29 -0.60
CA PHE A 121 -10.16 8.31 -0.81
C PHE A 121 -10.93 7.65 0.34
N ALA A 122 -10.27 7.06 1.34
CA ALA A 122 -10.92 6.38 2.47
C ALA A 122 -11.99 7.21 3.18
N PRO A 123 -11.83 8.55 3.38
CA PRO A 123 -12.89 9.35 3.99
C PRO A 123 -14.23 9.34 3.21
N LEU A 124 -14.21 9.05 1.91
CA LEU A 124 -15.43 8.96 1.09
C LEU A 124 -16.19 7.64 1.28
N PHE A 125 -15.64 6.72 2.08
CA PHE A 125 -16.22 5.41 2.39
C PHE A 125 -16.38 5.19 3.90
N GLU A 126 -16.37 6.24 4.72
CA GLU A 126 -16.40 6.13 6.18
C GLU A 126 -17.63 5.37 6.72
N ASP A 127 -18.74 5.39 5.97
CA ASP A 127 -19.99 4.70 6.29
C ASP A 127 -20.05 3.28 5.72
N LYS A 128 -18.96 2.76 5.14
CA LYS A 128 -18.92 1.45 4.46
C LYS A 128 -17.77 0.60 4.97
N ASN A 129 -18.02 -0.68 5.15
CA ASN A 129 -16.95 -1.66 5.32
C ASN A 129 -16.44 -2.16 3.96
N TRP A 130 -15.29 -2.83 3.96
CA TRP A 130 -14.68 -3.34 2.72
C TRP A 130 -15.59 -4.28 1.93
N LYS A 131 -16.45 -5.08 2.57
CA LYS A 131 -17.38 -6.01 1.91
C LYS A 131 -18.44 -5.25 1.09
N GLU A 132 -18.90 -4.11 1.60
CA GLU A 132 -19.80 -3.22 0.87
C GLU A 132 -19.07 -2.54 -0.29
N ILE A 133 -17.83 -2.06 -0.04
CA ILE A 133 -17.03 -1.35 -1.04
C ILE A 133 -16.73 -2.24 -2.26
N ILE A 134 -16.33 -3.50 -2.07
CA ILE A 134 -16.02 -4.40 -3.19
C ILE A 134 -17.23 -4.73 -4.08
N ASN A 135 -18.46 -4.49 -3.58
CA ASN A 135 -19.70 -4.69 -4.32
C ASN A 135 -20.20 -3.41 -5.02
N MET A 136 -19.53 -2.27 -4.82
CA MET A 136 -19.88 -1.02 -5.47
C MET A 136 -19.66 -1.07 -6.98
N LYS A 137 -20.51 -0.36 -7.71
CA LYS A 137 -20.42 -0.16 -9.16
C LYS A 137 -19.84 1.22 -9.46
N THR A 138 -19.45 1.44 -10.71
CA THR A 138 -19.00 2.76 -11.20
C THR A 138 -19.98 3.89 -10.86
N GLY A 139 -21.28 3.62 -10.89
CA GLY A 139 -22.30 4.62 -10.54
C GLY A 139 -22.26 5.02 -9.06
N ASP A 140 -21.93 4.08 -8.16
CA ASP A 140 -21.78 4.34 -6.73
C ASP A 140 -20.55 5.23 -6.47
N LEU A 141 -19.41 4.92 -7.11
CA LEU A 141 -18.19 5.74 -7.00
C LEU A 141 -18.42 7.18 -7.46
N LYS A 142 -19.17 7.37 -8.55
CA LYS A 142 -19.53 8.71 -9.04
C LYS A 142 -20.44 9.46 -8.06
N ARG A 143 -21.35 8.76 -7.36
CA ARG A 143 -22.23 9.35 -6.35
C ARG A 143 -21.47 9.85 -5.13
N ILE A 144 -20.34 9.22 -4.78
CA ILE A 144 -19.44 9.68 -3.72
C ILE A 144 -18.31 10.58 -4.24
N SER A 145 -18.53 11.28 -5.35
CA SER A 145 -17.61 12.28 -5.93
C SER A 145 -16.27 11.75 -6.49
N ILE A 146 -16.15 10.44 -6.73
CA ILE A 146 -15.00 9.87 -7.45
C ILE A 146 -15.34 9.84 -8.94
N THR A 147 -14.82 10.80 -9.70
CA THR A 147 -15.18 11.02 -11.12
C THR A 147 -14.02 10.77 -12.11
N ASP A 148 -12.78 10.72 -11.64
CA ASP A 148 -11.61 10.43 -12.47
C ASP A 148 -11.69 8.99 -13.04
N GLY A 149 -11.73 8.87 -14.36
CA GLY A 149 -11.91 7.59 -15.04
C GLY A 149 -10.78 6.58 -14.80
N LEU A 150 -9.54 7.05 -14.64
CA LEU A 150 -8.39 6.19 -14.34
C LEU A 150 -8.43 5.68 -12.91
N VAL A 151 -8.84 6.53 -11.96
CA VAL A 151 -9.05 6.14 -10.55
C VAL A 151 -10.18 5.11 -10.46
N ILE A 152 -11.33 5.37 -11.08
CA ILE A 152 -12.46 4.43 -11.13
C ILE A 152 -12.01 3.10 -11.71
N ALA A 153 -11.30 3.09 -12.85
CA ALA A 153 -10.85 1.85 -13.48
C ALA A 153 -9.93 1.03 -12.56
N LYS A 154 -9.03 1.69 -11.83
CA LYS A 154 -8.16 1.04 -10.83
C LYS A 154 -8.97 0.46 -9.67
N MET A 155 -9.89 1.24 -9.10
CA MET A 155 -10.76 0.79 -8.01
C MET A 155 -11.61 -0.42 -8.43
N MET A 156 -12.31 -0.34 -9.56
CA MET A 156 -13.15 -1.43 -10.05
C MET A 156 -12.36 -2.71 -10.31
N LYS A 157 -11.13 -2.60 -10.83
CA LYS A 157 -10.24 -3.75 -10.98
C LYS A 157 -9.87 -4.37 -9.63
N GLY A 158 -9.54 -3.54 -8.64
CA GLY A 158 -9.24 -3.97 -7.27
C GLY A 158 -10.44 -4.62 -6.59
N PHE A 159 -11.62 -4.00 -6.67
CA PHE A 159 -12.86 -4.52 -6.09
C PHE A 159 -13.20 -5.89 -6.64
N LYS A 160 -13.13 -6.05 -7.98
CA LYS A 160 -13.33 -7.34 -8.64
C LYS A 160 -12.33 -8.39 -8.15
N TYR A 161 -11.06 -8.04 -8.01
CA TYR A 161 -10.03 -8.94 -7.48
C TYR A 161 -10.35 -9.39 -6.05
N HIS A 162 -10.59 -8.45 -5.13
CA HIS A 162 -10.88 -8.77 -3.72
C HIS A 162 -12.20 -9.54 -3.56
N TYR A 163 -13.22 -9.23 -4.38
CA TYR A 163 -14.48 -10.00 -4.39
C TYR A 163 -14.24 -11.47 -4.73
N PHE A 164 -13.49 -11.77 -5.80
CA PHE A 164 -13.22 -13.16 -6.17
C PHE A 164 -12.41 -13.89 -5.12
N ARG A 165 -11.39 -13.25 -4.56
CA ARG A 165 -10.54 -13.86 -3.52
C ARG A 165 -11.32 -14.12 -2.22
N ALA A 166 -12.18 -13.19 -1.81
CA ALA A 166 -13.05 -13.37 -0.66
C ALA A 166 -14.03 -14.54 -0.86
N LYS A 167 -14.57 -14.70 -2.08
CA LYS A 167 -15.44 -15.81 -2.45
C LYS A 167 -14.70 -17.16 -2.49
N GLU A 168 -13.51 -17.21 -3.08
CA GLU A 168 -12.65 -18.41 -3.10
C GLU A 168 -12.29 -18.89 -1.69
N ASN A 169 -12.11 -17.95 -0.75
CA ASN A 169 -11.75 -18.24 0.63
C ASN A 169 -12.96 -18.39 1.57
N ASN A 170 -14.20 -18.41 1.05
CA ASN A 170 -15.45 -18.53 1.84
C ASN A 170 -15.62 -17.44 2.93
N ILE A 171 -15.16 -16.21 2.66
CA ILE A 171 -15.30 -15.06 3.55
C ILE A 171 -16.61 -14.30 3.32
N ILE A 172 -17.14 -14.39 2.09
CA ILE A 172 -18.41 -13.83 1.61
C ILE A 172 -19.18 -14.82 0.76
#